data_AF-A0AAV8U9N2-F1
#
_entry.id   AF-A0AAV8U9N2-F1
#
_cell.length_a   1.000
_cell.length_b   1.000
_cell.length_c   1.000
_cell.angle_alpha   90.00
_cell.angle_beta   90.00
_cell.angle_gamma   90.00
#
_symmetry.space_group_name_H-M   'P 1'
#
loop_
_entity.id
_entity.type
_entity.pdbx_description
1 polymer ?
#
loop_
_entity_poly.entity_id
_entity_poly.type
_entity_poly.pdbx_seq_one_letter_code
_entity_poly.pdbx_strand_id
1 'polypeptide(L)'
;MIMEAKKEPEIITDKDQMRKWSRAMRCDGKSIALVPTMGYLHQGHSSLVKEAHKHADLTVVSINVNPGQFSPSEDLSTYPCDFNGDILKLMSVPGGVDAVFHPYNLYDYKNNSRSSKDDDDVIPMIDGSKASEGKGAVSCVEEKDLGHETWVRVERLEKGLCGNSRPLFFRGVATVVTKLFNIVEPDVAVFGKKDYQQWRIIQSMVRDLDFSIRIIASEIVRDNDGLAVSSRNVHLSVEERKKALSISRALSKAKLSAKEGQKSSKQLKELVIQSIEKAGGKVDYAEVRQQ
;
A
#
# COMPACT_ATOMS: atom_id res chain seq x y z
N MET A 1 -35.74 -2.71 7.27
CA MET A 1 -34.27 -2.60 7.35
C MET A 1 -33.93 -1.18 6.90
N ILE A 2 -33.60 -0.29 7.83
CA ILE A 2 -33.28 1.11 7.49
C ILE A 2 -31.94 1.07 6.77
N MET A 3 -31.91 1.44 5.49
CA MET A 3 -30.64 1.66 4.79
C MET A 3 -29.98 2.86 5.47
N GLU A 4 -28.90 2.63 6.23
CA GLU A 4 -28.06 3.72 6.72
C GLU A 4 -27.68 4.61 5.54
N ALA A 5 -27.87 5.92 5.69
CA ALA A 5 -27.49 6.88 4.66
C ALA A 5 -25.98 6.73 4.38
N LYS A 6 -25.61 6.60 3.11
CA LYS A 6 -24.21 6.52 2.70
C LYS A 6 -23.54 7.83 3.08
N LYS A 7 -22.52 7.76 3.94
CA LYS A 7 -21.70 8.90 4.31
C LYS A 7 -20.77 9.26 3.16
N GLU A 8 -20.95 10.45 2.59
CA GLU A 8 -20.04 11.01 1.59
C GLU A 8 -18.78 11.52 2.30
N PRO A 9 -17.58 11.05 1.93
CA PRO A 9 -16.34 11.53 2.53
C PRO A 9 -15.98 12.91 1.99
N GLU A 10 -15.35 13.73 2.84
CA GLU A 10 -14.74 14.99 2.39
C GLU A 10 -13.50 14.67 1.54
N ILE A 11 -13.46 15.15 0.29
CA ILE A 11 -12.32 14.93 -0.60
C ILE A 11 -11.33 16.07 -0.43
N ILE A 12 -10.12 15.76 0.04
CA ILE A 12 -9.07 16.74 0.31
C ILE A 12 -7.86 16.42 -0.57
N THR A 13 -7.41 17.40 -1.35
CA THR A 13 -6.30 17.24 -2.31
C THR A 13 -5.06 18.07 -1.95
N ASP A 14 -5.23 19.14 -1.19
CA ASP A 14 -4.13 19.97 -0.72
C ASP A 14 -3.58 19.51 0.63
N LYS A 15 -2.24 19.58 0.79
CA LYS A 15 -1.55 19.11 1.99
C LYS A 15 -1.90 19.96 3.20
N ASP A 16 -2.03 21.28 3.03
CA ASP A 16 -2.31 22.19 4.12
C ASP A 16 -3.78 22.17 4.52
N GLN A 17 -4.69 21.95 3.57
CA GLN A 17 -6.09 21.65 3.86
C GLN A 17 -6.23 20.38 4.69
N MET A 18 -5.51 19.29 4.34
CA MET A 18 -5.55 18.04 5.11
C MET A 18 -5.03 18.25 6.55
N ARG A 19 -3.93 18.99 6.72
CA ARG A 19 -3.43 19.35 8.05
C ARG A 19 -4.44 20.17 8.85
N LYS A 20 -5.05 21.18 8.23
CA LYS A 20 -6.07 22.02 8.87
C LYS A 20 -7.26 21.18 9.32
N TRP A 21 -7.75 20.30 8.44
CA TRP A 21 -8.83 19.38 8.75
C TRP A 21 -8.50 18.48 9.94
N SER A 22 -7.36 17.77 9.88
CA SER A 22 -6.95 16.87 10.96
C SER A 22 -6.79 17.59 12.29
N ARG A 23 -6.15 18.76 12.29
CA ARG A 23 -5.95 19.55 13.52
C ARG A 23 -7.25 20.08 14.08
N ALA A 24 -8.20 20.50 13.24
CA ALA A 24 -9.54 20.90 13.69
C ALA A 24 -10.25 19.72 14.39
N MET A 25 -10.25 18.55 13.76
CA MET A 25 -10.86 17.34 14.35
C MET A 25 -10.19 16.92 15.67
N ARG A 26 -8.86 17.02 15.74
CA ARG A 26 -8.11 16.74 16.98
C ARG A 26 -8.39 17.77 18.07
N CYS A 27 -8.55 19.05 17.73
CA CYS A 27 -8.97 20.10 18.68
C CYS A 27 -10.35 19.81 19.28
N ASP A 28 -11.25 19.19 18.50
CA ASP A 28 -12.56 18.72 18.97
C ASP A 28 -12.48 17.41 19.80
N GLY A 29 -11.26 16.95 20.11
CA GLY A 29 -11.01 15.75 20.90
C GLY A 29 -11.22 14.43 20.14
N LYS A 30 -11.34 14.48 18.80
CA LYS A 30 -11.53 13.28 17.97
C LYS A 30 -10.20 12.61 17.67
N SER A 31 -10.20 11.29 17.73
CA SER A 31 -9.10 10.45 17.28
C SER A 31 -9.23 10.11 15.79
N ILE A 32 -8.10 10.01 15.08
CA ILE A 32 -8.05 9.79 13.63
C ILE A 32 -7.32 8.48 13.32
N ALA A 33 -7.96 7.61 12.55
CA ALA A 33 -7.33 6.45 11.92
C ALA A 33 -7.04 6.72 10.44
N LEU A 34 -5.83 6.39 9.99
CA LEU A 34 -5.41 6.47 8.60
C LEU A 34 -5.32 5.08 7.97
N VAL A 35 -5.88 4.92 6.76
CA VAL A 35 -5.70 3.76 5.89
C VAL A 35 -4.98 4.21 4.61
N PRO A 36 -3.65 4.00 4.52
CA PRO A 36 -2.91 4.36 3.31
C PRO A 36 -3.16 3.36 2.17
N THR A 37 -3.55 3.84 1.00
CA THR A 37 -3.77 3.02 -0.20
C THR A 37 -3.21 3.67 -1.46
N MET A 38 -3.10 2.88 -2.53
CA MET A 38 -2.77 3.36 -3.87
C MET A 38 -3.99 3.43 -4.80
N GLY A 39 -5.21 3.30 -4.27
CA GLY A 39 -6.43 3.22 -5.08
C GLY A 39 -6.69 1.83 -5.67
N TYR A 40 -7.62 1.79 -6.62
CA TYR A 40 -8.19 0.57 -7.20
C TYR A 40 -8.65 -0.41 -6.11
N LEU A 41 -9.52 0.11 -5.25
CA LEU A 41 -9.94 -0.50 -4.01
C LEU A 41 -10.75 -1.78 -4.25
N HIS A 42 -10.70 -2.66 -3.27
CA HIS A 42 -11.33 -3.98 -3.26
C HIS A 42 -11.68 -4.37 -1.82
N GLN A 43 -12.30 -5.53 -1.61
CA GLN A 43 -12.78 -5.95 -0.28
C GLN A 43 -11.69 -6.00 0.80
N GLY A 44 -10.44 -6.32 0.41
CA GLY A 44 -9.28 -6.15 1.30
C GLY A 44 -9.16 -4.74 1.89
N HIS A 45 -9.27 -3.69 1.08
CA HIS A 45 -9.23 -2.29 1.54
C HIS A 45 -10.44 -1.94 2.41
N SER A 46 -11.64 -2.38 2.03
CA SER A 46 -12.85 -2.20 2.84
C SER A 46 -12.71 -2.83 4.24
N SER A 47 -11.98 -3.95 4.37
CA SER A 47 -11.68 -4.53 5.69
C SER A 47 -10.72 -3.70 6.53
N LEU A 48 -9.79 -2.95 5.90
CA LEU A 48 -8.90 -2.03 6.62
C LEU A 48 -9.70 -0.86 7.21
N VAL A 49 -10.66 -0.31 6.44
CA VAL A 49 -11.57 0.74 6.91
C VAL A 49 -12.42 0.24 8.09
N LYS A 50 -13.01 -0.95 7.97
CA LYS A 50 -13.76 -1.58 9.08
C LYS A 50 -12.90 -1.82 10.33
N GLU A 51 -11.62 -2.14 10.14
CA GLU A 51 -10.70 -2.26 11.26
C GLU A 51 -10.38 -0.89 11.86
N ALA A 52 -10.17 0.15 11.04
CA ALA A 52 -9.93 1.52 11.47
C ALA A 52 -11.05 2.07 12.38
N HIS A 53 -12.32 1.80 12.05
CA HIS A 53 -13.48 2.19 12.86
C HIS A 53 -13.46 1.66 14.30
N LYS A 54 -12.72 0.60 14.59
CA LYS A 54 -12.62 0.04 15.94
C LYS A 54 -11.60 0.78 16.82
N HIS A 55 -10.74 1.61 16.22
CA HIS A 55 -9.57 2.17 16.89
C HIS A 55 -9.53 3.70 16.92
N ALA A 56 -10.43 4.38 16.22
CA ALA A 56 -10.54 5.84 16.19
C ALA A 56 -11.97 6.31 15.87
N ASP A 57 -12.26 7.58 16.20
CA ASP A 57 -13.56 8.21 15.94
C ASP A 57 -13.77 8.53 14.46
N LEU A 58 -12.69 8.93 13.78
CA LEU A 58 -12.69 9.36 12.38
C LEU A 58 -11.75 8.48 11.56
N THR A 59 -12.14 8.21 10.32
CA THR A 59 -11.32 7.45 9.37
C THR A 59 -10.96 8.28 8.15
N VAL A 60 -9.66 8.37 7.88
CA VAL A 60 -9.09 8.96 6.67
C VAL A 60 -8.53 7.84 5.79
N VAL A 61 -8.89 7.85 4.50
CA VAL A 61 -8.27 6.97 3.51
C VAL A 61 -7.40 7.81 2.59
N SER A 62 -6.11 7.49 2.44
CA SER A 62 -5.31 8.14 1.40
C SER A 62 -5.33 7.31 0.11
N ILE A 63 -5.51 7.97 -1.03
CA ILE A 63 -5.41 7.36 -2.36
C ILE A 63 -4.28 8.07 -3.10
N ASN A 64 -3.13 7.40 -3.22
CA ASN A 64 -1.97 7.97 -3.92
C ASN A 64 -1.10 6.87 -4.52
N VAL A 65 -1.03 6.79 -5.84
CA VAL A 65 -0.05 5.95 -6.55
C VAL A 65 1.32 6.62 -6.42
N ASN A 66 2.17 6.06 -5.57
CA ASN A 66 3.45 6.67 -5.23
C ASN A 66 4.53 6.35 -6.27
N PRO A 67 5.03 7.28 -7.10
CA PRO A 67 6.10 6.99 -8.05
C PRO A 67 7.44 6.61 -7.39
N GLY A 68 7.70 7.07 -6.15
CA GLY A 68 8.99 6.86 -5.48
C GLY A 68 9.26 5.40 -5.05
N GLN A 69 8.24 4.54 -5.09
CA GLN A 69 8.37 3.11 -4.82
C GLN A 69 8.43 2.25 -6.10
N PHE A 70 8.35 2.86 -7.29
CA PHE A 70 8.49 2.14 -8.55
C PHE A 70 9.86 2.42 -9.18
N SER A 71 10.45 1.39 -9.79
CA SER A 71 11.52 1.61 -10.78
C SER A 71 10.91 1.93 -12.16
N PRO A 72 11.66 2.56 -13.07
CA PRO A 72 11.17 2.88 -14.43
C PRO A 72 10.70 1.65 -15.23
N SER A 73 11.25 0.47 -14.90
CA SER A 73 10.89 -0.82 -15.49
C SER A 73 9.67 -1.51 -14.86
N GLU A 74 9.09 -0.94 -13.79
CA GLU A 74 7.91 -1.48 -13.12
C GLU A 74 6.61 -0.91 -13.70
N ASP A 75 5.48 -1.42 -13.21
CA ASP A 75 4.13 -1.21 -13.72
C ASP A 75 3.48 0.12 -13.31
N LEU A 76 4.27 1.21 -13.17
CA LEU A 76 3.72 2.51 -12.77
C LEU A 76 2.73 3.05 -13.82
N SER A 77 3.08 2.98 -15.11
CA SER A 77 2.25 3.50 -16.21
C SER A 77 0.99 2.67 -16.48
N THR A 78 0.99 1.41 -16.04
CA THR A 78 -0.12 0.47 -16.21
C THR A 78 -0.87 0.18 -14.91
N TYR A 79 -0.54 0.89 -13.82
CA TYR A 79 -1.22 0.73 -12.55
C TYR A 79 -2.70 1.14 -12.68
N PRO A 80 -3.66 0.30 -12.28
CA PRO A 80 -5.07 0.58 -12.48
C PRO A 80 -5.52 1.77 -11.61
N CYS A 81 -6.35 2.64 -12.18
CA CYS A 81 -6.88 3.82 -11.50
C CYS A 81 -8.39 3.95 -11.81
N ASP A 82 -9.21 4.03 -10.77
CA ASP A 82 -10.67 4.25 -10.85
C ASP A 82 -11.14 5.00 -9.61
N PHE A 83 -10.84 6.31 -9.56
CA PHE A 83 -11.13 7.12 -8.38
C PHE A 83 -12.63 7.15 -8.04
N ASN A 84 -13.50 7.26 -9.05
CA ASN A 84 -14.95 7.26 -8.83
C ASN A 84 -15.43 5.92 -8.25
N GLY A 85 -14.95 4.79 -8.80
CA GLY A 85 -15.26 3.48 -8.26
C GLY A 85 -14.70 3.27 -6.84
N ASP A 86 -13.57 3.89 -6.52
CA ASP A 86 -12.99 3.86 -5.18
C ASP A 86 -13.86 4.61 -4.17
N ILE A 87 -14.31 5.83 -4.49
CA ILE A 87 -15.24 6.59 -3.64
C ILE A 87 -16.54 5.81 -3.41
N LEU A 88 -17.13 5.24 -4.48
CA LEU A 88 -18.34 4.42 -4.35
C LEU A 88 -18.15 3.22 -3.43
N LYS A 89 -16.98 2.56 -3.48
CA LYS A 89 -16.65 1.44 -2.57
C LYS A 89 -16.48 1.93 -1.14
N LEU A 90 -15.84 3.07 -0.91
CA LEU A 90 -15.67 3.64 0.43
C LEU A 90 -17.01 4.04 1.05
N MET A 91 -17.89 4.68 0.27
CA MET A 91 -19.27 5.00 0.68
C MET A 91 -20.13 3.76 0.94
N SER A 92 -19.76 2.60 0.38
CA SER A 92 -20.47 1.33 0.61
C SER A 92 -20.05 0.63 1.90
N VAL A 93 -18.96 1.07 2.55
CA VAL A 93 -18.53 0.50 3.84
C VAL A 93 -19.47 1.00 4.94
N PRO A 94 -20.05 0.12 5.78
CA PRO A 94 -20.82 0.54 6.95
C PRO A 94 -19.99 1.45 7.86
N GLY A 95 -20.57 2.56 8.31
CA GLY A 95 -19.85 3.65 9.02
C GLY A 95 -19.13 4.66 8.11
N GLY A 96 -18.90 4.31 6.84
CA GLY A 96 -18.32 5.18 5.82
C GLY A 96 -16.87 5.59 6.11
N VAL A 97 -16.44 6.66 5.44
CA VAL A 97 -15.13 7.31 5.63
C VAL A 97 -15.40 8.79 5.87
N ASP A 98 -14.61 9.42 6.74
CA ASP A 98 -14.77 10.85 7.08
C ASP A 98 -14.11 11.73 6.02
N ALA A 99 -12.88 11.40 5.64
CA ALA A 99 -12.17 12.11 4.58
C ALA A 99 -11.36 11.16 3.68
N VAL A 100 -11.25 11.53 2.41
CA VAL A 100 -10.33 10.90 1.46
C VAL A 100 -9.25 11.90 1.09
N PHE A 101 -8.01 11.57 1.43
CA PHE A 101 -6.86 12.37 1.03
C PHE A 101 -6.32 11.89 -0.32
N HIS A 102 -6.54 12.67 -1.36
CA HIS A 102 -6.10 12.38 -2.73
C HIS A 102 -5.19 13.50 -3.24
N PRO A 103 -3.91 13.53 -2.80
CA PRO A 103 -3.03 14.65 -3.11
C PRO A 103 -2.69 14.76 -4.60
N TYR A 104 -2.69 15.97 -5.14
CA TYR A 104 -2.18 16.22 -6.51
C TYR A 104 -0.72 15.79 -6.67
N ASN A 105 0.07 16.05 -5.63
CA ASN A 105 1.43 15.56 -5.52
C ASN A 105 1.80 15.38 -4.05
N LEU A 106 2.70 14.43 -3.78
CA LEU A 106 3.42 14.39 -2.52
C LEU A 106 4.83 14.95 -2.65
N TYR A 107 5.44 14.90 -3.83
CA TYR A 107 6.79 15.38 -4.11
C TYR A 107 6.77 16.80 -4.67
N ASP A 108 7.76 17.61 -4.30
CA ASP A 108 7.98 18.90 -4.96
C ASP A 108 8.66 18.64 -6.30
N TYR A 109 7.94 18.96 -7.35
CA TYR A 109 8.48 19.00 -8.69
C TYR A 109 9.09 20.37 -8.87
N LYS A 110 10.42 20.46 -9.03
CA LYS A 110 11.06 21.73 -9.39
C LYS A 110 10.47 22.16 -10.73
N ASN A 111 9.57 23.14 -10.71
CA ASN A 111 9.15 23.82 -11.92
C ASN A 111 10.40 24.46 -12.53
N ASN A 112 10.88 23.92 -13.66
CA ASN A 112 11.72 24.70 -14.55
C ASN A 112 10.85 25.84 -15.06
N SER A 113 10.92 26.97 -14.35
CA SER A 113 10.24 28.20 -14.69
C SER A 113 10.72 28.68 -16.07
N ARG A 114 9.94 28.38 -17.10
CA ARG A 114 9.68 29.28 -18.23
C ARG A 114 8.19 29.20 -18.58
N SER A 115 7.44 30.00 -17.83
CA SER A 115 6.30 30.79 -18.29
C SER A 115 5.68 30.44 -19.64
N SER A 116 4.43 29.99 -19.60
CA SER A 116 3.33 30.64 -20.31
C SER A 116 2.03 30.33 -19.58
N LYS A 117 1.25 31.39 -19.35
CA LYS A 117 -0.14 31.34 -18.92
C LYS A 117 -0.95 30.64 -20.02
N ASP A 118 -2.06 30.05 -19.59
CA ASP A 118 -3.10 29.39 -20.40
C ASP A 118 -2.73 27.97 -20.84
N ASP A 119 -3.22 26.97 -20.10
CA ASP A 119 -4.01 25.85 -20.61
C ASP A 119 -4.31 24.81 -19.50
N ASP A 120 -5.49 24.23 -19.62
CA ASP A 120 -6.25 23.43 -18.65
C ASP A 120 -5.59 22.14 -18.13
N ASP A 121 -6.12 21.68 -16.99
CA ASP A 121 -6.16 20.31 -16.47
C ASP A 121 -5.56 19.20 -17.36
N VAL A 122 -4.25 18.91 -17.23
CA VAL A 122 -3.67 17.67 -17.78
C VAL A 122 -2.59 17.12 -16.84
N ILE A 123 -2.84 15.92 -16.31
CA ILE A 123 -1.80 15.04 -15.76
C ILE A 123 -0.76 14.81 -16.88
N PRO A 124 0.53 15.15 -16.72
CA PRO A 124 1.49 15.00 -17.81
C PRO A 124 1.60 13.52 -18.20
N MET A 125 1.15 13.21 -19.42
CA MET A 125 1.27 11.91 -20.07
C MET A 125 2.75 11.49 -20.12
N ILE A 126 3.02 10.26 -19.72
CA ILE A 126 4.36 9.69 -19.57
C ILE A 126 4.74 8.95 -20.86
N ASP A 127 5.66 9.50 -21.67
CA ASP A 127 6.37 8.76 -22.73
C ASP A 127 7.59 8.05 -22.12
N GLY A 128 7.60 6.72 -22.20
CA GLY A 128 8.55 5.82 -21.58
C GLY A 128 9.80 5.53 -22.42
N SER A 129 10.41 6.57 -23.01
CA SER A 129 11.47 6.36 -24.01
C SER A 129 12.72 7.16 -23.70
N LYS A 130 13.56 6.68 -22.77
CA LYS A 130 15.05 6.69 -22.82
C LYS A 130 15.66 6.20 -21.50
N ALA A 131 16.03 4.92 -21.47
CA ALA A 131 16.89 4.36 -20.43
C ALA A 131 18.33 4.88 -20.62
N SER A 132 18.89 5.56 -19.63
CA SER A 132 20.34 5.82 -19.59
C SER A 132 21.05 4.68 -18.87
N GLU A 133 21.90 3.94 -19.58
CA GLU A 133 22.74 2.91 -19.01
C GLU A 133 23.82 3.51 -18.10
N GLY A 134 23.87 3.02 -16.85
CA GLY A 134 25.02 3.22 -15.96
C GLY A 134 24.82 4.19 -14.79
N LYS A 135 24.01 3.80 -13.79
CA LYS A 135 24.09 4.21 -12.37
C LYS A 135 23.14 3.31 -11.56
N GLY A 136 23.40 3.13 -10.26
CA GLY A 136 22.63 2.21 -9.39
C GLY A 136 21.11 2.41 -9.44
N ALA A 137 20.31 1.45 -8.96
CA ALA A 137 18.85 1.48 -9.09
C ALA A 137 18.27 2.87 -8.80
N VAL A 138 17.51 3.42 -9.76
CA VAL A 138 16.90 4.75 -9.74
C VAL A 138 15.38 4.60 -9.68
N SER A 139 14.69 5.42 -8.88
CA SER A 139 13.22 5.45 -8.83
C SER A 139 12.65 6.36 -9.93
N CYS A 140 11.37 6.23 -10.25
CA CYS A 140 10.70 7.14 -11.18
C CYS A 140 10.73 8.62 -10.74
N VAL A 141 10.96 8.89 -9.46
CA VAL A 141 11.14 10.25 -8.93
C VAL A 141 12.53 10.79 -9.29
N GLU A 142 13.58 10.00 -9.05
CA GLU A 142 14.97 10.39 -9.29
C GLU A 142 15.31 10.47 -10.79
N GLU A 143 14.74 9.61 -11.63
CA GLU A 143 14.98 9.62 -13.09
C GLU A 143 14.55 10.93 -13.75
N LYS A 144 13.48 11.55 -13.24
CA LYS A 144 12.88 12.76 -13.80
C LYS A 144 13.48 14.05 -13.22
N ASP A 145 14.61 13.97 -12.50
CA ASP A 145 15.25 15.08 -11.78
C ASP A 145 14.26 15.86 -10.88
N LEU A 146 13.28 15.13 -10.34
CA LEU A 146 12.27 15.69 -9.44
C LEU A 146 12.97 15.86 -8.10
N GLY A 147 13.26 17.11 -7.73
CA GLY A 147 14.12 17.55 -6.63
C GLY A 147 13.75 17.09 -5.21
N HIS A 148 13.51 15.80 -5.02
CA HIS A 148 13.27 15.16 -3.74
C HIS A 148 14.55 14.53 -3.20
N GLU A 149 15.18 15.24 -2.27
CA GLU A 149 16.49 14.85 -1.73
C GLU A 149 16.37 14.02 -0.44
N THR A 150 15.23 14.11 0.26
CA THR A 150 15.02 13.44 1.54
C THR A 150 14.36 12.08 1.37
N TRP A 151 14.95 11.04 1.97
CA TRP A 151 14.42 9.68 1.92
C TRP A 151 14.46 9.02 3.30
N VAL A 152 13.47 8.17 3.58
CA VAL A 152 13.43 7.35 4.78
C VAL A 152 13.71 5.90 4.40
N ARG A 153 14.65 5.27 5.12
CA ARG A 153 15.05 3.87 4.89
C ARG A 153 15.05 3.09 6.19
N VAL A 154 14.64 1.83 6.10
CA VAL A 154 14.75 0.87 7.20
C VAL A 154 15.78 -0.18 6.80
N GLU A 155 17.05 0.16 7.02
CA GLU A 155 18.21 -0.41 6.33
C GLU A 155 18.32 -1.93 6.34
N ARG A 156 17.95 -2.58 7.44
CA ARG A 156 18.06 -4.04 7.58
C ARG A 156 16.84 -4.77 7.04
N LEU A 157 15.64 -4.26 7.32
CA LEU A 157 14.38 -4.94 6.94
C LEU A 157 14.00 -4.73 5.48
N GLU A 158 14.49 -3.68 4.84
CA GLU A 158 14.29 -3.46 3.40
C GLU A 158 15.06 -4.47 2.54
N LYS A 159 16.07 -5.15 3.09
CA LYS A 159 16.89 -6.15 2.37
C LYS A 159 16.27 -7.55 2.48
N GLY A 160 16.45 -8.39 1.45
CA GLY A 160 15.87 -9.74 1.43
C GLY A 160 14.37 -9.75 1.06
N LEU A 161 13.83 -10.95 0.83
CA LEU A 161 12.42 -11.16 0.47
C LEU A 161 12.03 -10.30 -0.74
N CYS A 162 10.92 -9.54 -0.68
CA CYS A 162 10.51 -8.63 -1.75
C CYS A 162 11.56 -7.57 -2.08
N GLY A 163 12.40 -7.18 -1.11
CA GLY A 163 13.43 -6.16 -1.29
C GLY A 163 14.56 -6.59 -2.22
N ASN A 164 14.80 -7.90 -2.36
CA ASN A 164 15.78 -8.41 -3.32
C ASN A 164 15.36 -8.18 -4.76
N SER A 165 14.07 -8.37 -5.05
CA SER A 165 13.51 -8.16 -6.39
C SER A 165 13.17 -6.70 -6.66
N ARG A 166 13.05 -5.87 -5.61
CA ARG A 166 12.57 -4.48 -5.69
C ARG A 166 13.42 -3.55 -4.81
N PRO A 167 14.67 -3.24 -5.21
CA PRO A 167 15.68 -2.61 -4.35
C PRO A 167 15.30 -1.22 -3.81
N LEU A 168 14.39 -0.49 -4.47
CA LEU A 168 13.96 0.84 -4.05
C LEU A 168 12.56 0.89 -3.43
N PHE A 169 11.79 -0.19 -3.54
CA PHE A 169 10.36 -0.20 -3.21
C PHE A 169 10.12 0.25 -1.77
N PHE A 170 10.85 -0.32 -0.82
CA PHE A 170 10.63 -0.03 0.60
C PHE A 170 11.12 1.35 1.04
N ARG A 171 12.17 1.90 0.41
CA ARG A 171 12.56 3.31 0.61
C ARG A 171 11.42 4.24 0.18
N GLY A 172 10.82 3.97 -0.99
CA GLY A 172 9.66 4.72 -1.48
C GLY A 172 8.45 4.62 -0.55
N VAL A 173 8.15 3.40 -0.07
CA VAL A 173 7.06 3.13 0.88
C VAL A 173 7.28 3.85 2.21
N ALA A 174 8.45 3.70 2.84
CA ALA A 174 8.75 4.35 4.11
C ALA A 174 8.70 5.89 4.00
N THR A 175 9.20 6.43 2.88
CA THR A 175 9.19 7.87 2.61
C THR A 175 7.76 8.40 2.43
N VAL A 176 6.92 7.74 1.62
CA VAL A 176 5.55 8.22 1.39
C VAL A 176 4.68 8.09 2.64
N VAL A 177 4.82 6.99 3.39
CA VAL A 177 4.08 6.79 4.64
C VAL A 177 4.50 7.82 5.69
N THR A 178 5.80 8.13 5.80
CA THR A 178 6.29 9.23 6.65
C THR A 178 5.63 10.57 6.28
N LYS A 179 5.53 10.88 4.98
CA LYS A 179 4.88 12.11 4.52
C LYS A 179 3.39 12.12 4.85
N LEU A 180 2.70 11.00 4.66
CA LEU A 180 1.28 10.86 5.03
C LEU A 180 1.06 11.02 6.53
N PHE A 181 1.92 10.46 7.37
CA PHE A 181 1.85 10.65 8.83
C PHE A 181 2.04 12.11 9.23
N ASN A 182 2.96 12.82 8.60
CA ASN A 182 3.18 14.25 8.84
C ASN A 182 2.08 15.17 8.29
N ILE A 183 1.27 14.71 7.34
CA ILE A 183 0.19 15.51 6.73
C ILE A 183 -1.13 15.24 7.45
N VAL A 184 -1.46 13.96 7.65
CA VAL A 184 -2.73 13.53 8.24
C VAL A 184 -2.70 13.57 9.77
N GLU A 185 -1.52 13.46 10.39
CA GLU A 185 -1.36 13.44 11.86
C GLU A 185 -2.30 12.44 12.57
N PRO A 186 -2.35 11.16 12.15
CA PRO A 186 -3.29 10.18 12.71
C PRO A 186 -2.83 9.66 14.07
N ASP A 187 -3.75 9.21 14.91
CA ASP A 187 -3.44 8.47 16.16
C ASP A 187 -3.20 6.98 15.89
N VAL A 188 -3.82 6.48 14.81
CA VAL A 188 -3.75 5.08 14.40
C VAL A 188 -3.53 4.98 12.90
N ALA A 189 -2.72 4.03 12.45
CA ALA A 189 -2.64 3.69 11.04
C ALA A 189 -2.81 2.18 10.82
N VAL A 190 -3.67 1.81 9.86
CA VAL A 190 -4.07 0.42 9.60
C VAL A 190 -3.41 -0.07 8.31
N PHE A 191 -2.72 -1.21 8.40
CA PHE A 191 -2.08 -1.87 7.27
C PHE A 191 -2.48 -3.34 7.18
N GLY A 192 -2.58 -3.89 5.97
CA GLY A 192 -2.89 -5.29 5.76
C GLY A 192 -1.67 -6.19 5.93
N LYS A 193 -1.82 -7.32 6.63
CA LYS A 193 -0.77 -8.36 6.78
C LYS A 193 -0.40 -9.06 5.47
N LYS A 194 -1.17 -8.85 4.40
CA LYS A 194 -0.85 -9.35 3.05
C LYS A 194 0.54 -8.89 2.62
N ASP A 195 0.86 -7.63 2.85
CA ASP A 195 2.15 -7.03 2.52
C ASP A 195 3.03 -7.02 3.78
N TYR A 196 3.33 -8.22 4.30
CA TYR A 196 3.92 -8.44 5.63
C TYR A 196 5.24 -7.68 5.85
N GLN A 197 6.15 -7.70 4.88
CA GLN A 197 7.44 -7.00 5.00
C GLN A 197 7.24 -5.48 5.07
N GLN A 198 6.30 -4.92 4.29
CA GLN A 198 5.93 -3.51 4.38
C GLN A 198 5.40 -3.18 5.78
N TRP A 199 4.47 -3.98 6.32
CA TRP A 199 3.97 -3.77 7.67
C TRP A 199 5.09 -3.75 8.73
N ARG A 200 6.04 -4.69 8.67
CA ARG A 200 7.20 -4.75 9.60
C ARG A 200 8.14 -3.56 9.45
N ILE A 201 8.34 -3.09 8.23
CA ILE A 201 9.12 -1.88 7.94
C ILE A 201 8.45 -0.66 8.55
N ILE A 202 7.14 -0.48 8.36
CA ILE A 202 6.40 0.64 8.93
C ILE A 202 6.39 0.58 10.47
N GLN A 203 6.23 -0.60 11.07
CA GLN A 203 6.32 -0.74 12.53
C GLN A 203 7.71 -0.34 13.07
N SER A 204 8.79 -0.75 12.38
CA SER A 204 10.14 -0.39 12.80
C SER A 204 10.40 1.10 12.62
N MET A 205 9.97 1.67 11.49
CA MET A 205 10.05 3.10 11.21
C MET A 205 9.31 3.94 12.26
N VAL A 206 8.10 3.53 12.64
CA VAL A 206 7.30 4.22 13.68
C VAL A 206 8.00 4.20 15.02
N ARG A 207 8.54 3.05 15.42
CA ARG A 207 9.31 2.92 16.67
C ARG A 207 10.60 3.74 16.63
N ASP A 208 11.37 3.63 15.56
CA ASP A 208 12.73 4.17 15.47
C ASP A 208 12.74 5.70 15.26
N LEU A 209 11.65 6.28 14.75
CA LEU A 209 11.47 7.72 14.55
C LEU A 209 10.48 8.34 15.55
N ASP A 210 10.15 7.63 16.63
CA ASP A 210 9.30 8.10 17.73
C ASP A 210 7.94 8.66 17.29
N PHE A 211 7.34 8.07 16.25
CA PHE A 211 5.99 8.44 15.84
C PHE A 211 4.98 8.04 16.94
N SER A 212 4.19 9.01 17.40
CA SER A 212 3.07 8.79 18.32
C SER A 212 1.84 8.20 17.61
N ILE A 213 2.04 7.13 16.84
CA ILE A 213 1.03 6.50 15.98
C ILE A 213 0.98 5.00 16.29
N ARG A 214 -0.19 4.48 16.65
CA ARG A 214 -0.37 3.03 16.80
C ARG A 214 -0.54 2.37 15.43
N ILE A 215 0.29 1.38 15.13
CA ILE A 215 0.17 0.59 13.91
C ILE A 215 -0.70 -0.64 14.15
N ILE A 216 -1.85 -0.70 13.48
CA ILE A 216 -2.80 -1.82 13.53
C ILE A 216 -2.63 -2.69 12.29
N ALA A 217 -2.55 -4.00 12.51
CA ALA A 217 -2.38 -4.99 11.47
C ALA A 217 -3.69 -5.73 11.21
N SER A 218 -4.26 -5.56 10.03
CA SER A 218 -5.48 -6.28 9.62
C SER A 218 -5.13 -7.60 8.93
N GLU A 219 -5.94 -8.63 9.18
CA GLU A 219 -5.75 -9.96 8.59
C GLU A 219 -6.00 -9.97 7.08
N ILE A 220 -5.44 -10.98 6.40
CA ILE A 220 -5.57 -11.12 4.95
C ILE A 220 -7.01 -11.51 4.60
N VAL A 221 -7.68 -10.66 3.82
CA VAL A 221 -8.97 -10.99 3.20
C VAL A 221 -8.75 -11.90 2.00
N ARG A 222 -9.62 -12.90 1.89
CA ARG A 222 -9.61 -13.88 0.81
C ARG A 222 -10.97 -13.91 0.12
N ASP A 223 -10.96 -14.22 -1.17
CA ASP A 223 -12.16 -14.62 -1.91
C ASP A 223 -12.73 -15.93 -1.35
N ASN A 224 -13.95 -16.27 -1.73
CA ASN A 224 -14.66 -17.48 -1.27
C ASN A 224 -13.89 -18.78 -1.54
N ASP A 225 -13.03 -18.79 -2.55
CA ASP A 225 -12.18 -19.92 -2.92
C ASP A 225 -10.83 -19.95 -2.17
N GLY A 226 -10.54 -18.92 -1.37
CA GLY A 226 -9.34 -18.79 -0.55
C GLY A 226 -8.20 -18.02 -1.21
N LEU A 227 -8.35 -17.49 -2.43
CA LEU A 227 -7.33 -16.62 -3.03
C LEU A 227 -7.25 -15.30 -2.24
N ALA A 228 -6.04 -14.79 -1.98
CA ALA A 228 -5.91 -13.48 -1.36
C ALA A 228 -6.39 -12.39 -2.32
N VAL A 229 -7.23 -11.47 -1.84
CA VAL A 229 -7.74 -10.37 -2.67
C VAL A 229 -6.61 -9.39 -2.97
N SER A 230 -6.46 -9.02 -4.24
CA SER A 230 -5.42 -8.11 -4.73
C SER A 230 -5.89 -7.43 -6.02
N SER A 231 -5.57 -6.15 -6.20
CA SER A 231 -5.81 -5.42 -7.46
C SER A 231 -5.15 -6.12 -8.65
N ARG A 232 -3.97 -6.70 -8.44
CA ARG A 232 -3.19 -7.41 -9.48
C ARG A 232 -3.85 -8.72 -9.96
N ASN A 233 -4.89 -9.23 -9.30
CA ASN A 233 -5.60 -10.43 -9.76
C ASN A 233 -6.30 -10.20 -11.11
N VAL A 234 -6.53 -8.95 -11.52
CA VAL A 234 -7.11 -8.59 -12.82
C VAL A 234 -6.25 -9.05 -14.01
N HIS A 235 -4.96 -9.28 -13.80
CA HIS A 235 -4.04 -9.73 -14.85
C HIS A 235 -4.06 -11.25 -15.07
N LEU A 236 -4.71 -12.02 -14.19
CA LEU A 236 -4.75 -13.48 -14.29
C LEU A 236 -5.84 -13.93 -15.25
N SER A 237 -5.50 -14.81 -16.19
CA SER A 237 -6.49 -15.60 -16.91
C SER A 237 -7.26 -16.52 -15.96
N VAL A 238 -8.38 -17.08 -16.42
CA VAL A 238 -9.21 -18.03 -15.63
C VAL A 238 -8.38 -19.23 -15.16
N GLU A 239 -7.51 -19.76 -16.02
CA GLU A 239 -6.66 -20.92 -15.68
C GLU A 239 -5.52 -20.54 -14.73
N GLU A 240 -4.88 -19.39 -14.92
CA GLU A 240 -3.86 -18.90 -13.98
C GLU A 240 -4.48 -18.60 -12.61
N ARG A 241 -5.68 -18.03 -12.58
CA ARG A 241 -6.41 -17.77 -11.33
C ARG A 241 -6.73 -19.06 -10.57
N LYS A 242 -7.09 -20.15 -11.26
CA LYS A 242 -7.27 -21.46 -10.62
C LYS A 242 -5.95 -22.00 -10.04
N LYS A 243 -4.84 -21.86 -10.79
CA LYS A 243 -3.50 -22.28 -10.33
C LYS A 243 -3.00 -21.45 -9.15
N ALA A 244 -3.33 -20.15 -9.08
CA ALA A 244 -2.94 -19.25 -8.00
C ALA A 244 -3.45 -19.69 -6.61
N LEU A 245 -4.53 -20.48 -6.56
CA LEU A 245 -5.02 -21.10 -5.32
C LEU A 245 -4.01 -22.06 -4.67
N SER A 246 -3.04 -22.56 -5.43
CA SER A 246 -1.94 -23.36 -4.88
C SER A 246 -1.17 -22.63 -3.79
N ILE A 247 -1.02 -21.30 -3.89
CA ILE A 247 -0.31 -20.47 -2.90
C ILE A 247 -1.01 -20.53 -1.54
N SER A 248 -2.32 -20.23 -1.49
CA SER A 248 -3.06 -20.21 -0.24
C SER A 248 -3.20 -21.59 0.39
N ARG A 249 -3.38 -22.63 -0.44
CA ARG A 249 -3.43 -24.03 -0.02
C ARG A 249 -2.09 -24.51 0.54
N ALA A 250 -0.98 -24.20 -0.14
CA ALA A 250 0.37 -24.56 0.27
C ALA A 250 0.74 -23.92 1.62
N LEU A 251 0.47 -22.62 1.78
CA LEU A 251 0.69 -21.90 3.04
C LEU A 251 -0.18 -22.46 4.18
N SER A 252 -1.43 -22.82 3.90
CA SER A 252 -2.33 -23.42 4.90
C SER A 252 -1.84 -24.80 5.35
N LYS A 253 -1.33 -25.62 4.40
CA LYS A 253 -0.72 -26.92 4.69
C LYS A 253 0.56 -26.77 5.53
N ALA A 254 1.42 -25.80 5.21
CA ALA A 254 2.60 -25.50 6.02
C ALA A 254 2.22 -25.05 7.44
N LYS A 255 1.19 -24.19 7.57
CA LYS A 255 0.67 -23.75 8.87
C LYS A 255 0.14 -24.92 9.70
N LEU A 256 -0.58 -25.86 9.08
CA LEU A 256 -1.09 -27.05 9.76
C LEU A 256 0.05 -27.98 10.20
N SER A 257 1.01 -28.27 9.32
CA SER A 257 2.19 -29.07 9.66
C SER A 257 2.99 -28.46 10.83
N ALA A 258 3.15 -27.14 10.85
CA ALA A 258 3.81 -26.44 11.95
C ALA A 258 3.04 -26.60 13.28
N LYS A 259 1.70 -26.55 13.24
CA LYS A 259 0.84 -26.78 14.42
C LYS A 259 0.92 -28.23 14.92
N GLU A 260 1.12 -29.19 14.02
CA GLU A 260 1.29 -30.62 14.34
C GLU A 260 2.70 -30.97 14.85
N GLY A 261 3.58 -29.97 15.01
CA GLY A 261 4.88 -30.14 15.65
C GLY A 261 6.08 -30.09 14.71
N GLN A 262 5.88 -29.87 13.41
CA GLN A 262 6.98 -29.62 12.49
C GLN A 262 7.67 -28.29 12.81
N LYS A 263 8.93 -28.34 13.27
CA LYS A 263 9.72 -27.15 13.65
C LYS A 263 10.79 -26.77 12.63
N SER A 264 11.05 -27.62 11.63
CA SER A 264 12.06 -27.36 10.60
C SER A 264 11.54 -26.33 9.59
N SER A 265 12.09 -25.11 9.66
CA SER A 265 11.80 -24.05 8.70
C SER A 265 12.12 -24.47 7.26
N LYS A 266 13.20 -25.25 7.06
CA LYS A 266 13.58 -25.80 5.76
C LYS A 266 12.46 -26.70 5.19
N GLN A 267 11.96 -27.65 5.99
CA GLN A 267 10.92 -28.58 5.53
C GLN A 267 9.59 -27.86 5.26
N LEU A 268 9.23 -26.87 6.07
CA LEU A 268 8.03 -26.06 5.83
C LEU A 268 8.15 -25.26 4.52
N LYS A 269 9.33 -24.68 4.24
CA LYS A 269 9.59 -23.96 2.98
C LYS A 269 9.53 -24.89 1.78
N GLU A 270 10.20 -26.04 1.84
CA GLU A 270 10.19 -27.05 0.77
C GLU A 270 8.78 -27.55 0.47
N LEU A 271 7.97 -27.78 1.51
CA LEU A 271 6.56 -28.17 1.35
C LEU A 271 5.77 -27.12 0.56
N VAL A 272 5.98 -25.83 0.83
CA VAL A 272 5.31 -24.74 0.11
C VAL A 272 5.77 -24.69 -1.34
N ILE A 273 7.09 -24.69 -1.56
CA ILE A 273 7.70 -24.59 -2.90
C ILE A 273 7.22 -25.74 -3.79
N GLN A 274 7.36 -26.97 -3.33
CA GLN A 274 6.94 -28.16 -4.09
C GLN A 274 5.45 -28.17 -4.41
N SER A 275 4.61 -27.66 -3.50
CA SER A 275 3.16 -27.61 -3.72
C SER A 275 2.79 -26.60 -4.82
N ILE A 276 3.50 -25.48 -4.91
CA ILE A 276 3.27 -24.45 -5.93
C ILE A 276 3.84 -24.90 -7.29
N GLU A 277 5.06 -25.44 -7.31
CA GLU A 277 5.71 -25.94 -8.53
C GLU A 277 4.91 -27.07 -9.19
N LYS A 278 4.37 -28.00 -8.40
CA LYS A 278 3.48 -29.07 -8.91
C LYS A 278 2.19 -28.53 -9.54
N ALA A 279 1.73 -27.35 -9.14
CA ALA A 279 0.60 -26.67 -9.75
C ALA A 279 0.97 -25.85 -11.00
N GLY A 280 2.25 -25.86 -11.40
CA GLY A 280 2.79 -25.13 -12.55
C GLY A 280 3.20 -23.70 -12.23
N GLY A 281 3.32 -23.32 -10.96
CA GLY A 281 3.82 -22.01 -10.54
C GLY A 281 5.35 -21.97 -10.48
N LYS A 282 5.94 -20.80 -10.73
CA LYS A 282 7.35 -20.53 -10.46
C LYS A 282 7.47 -19.69 -9.18
N VAL A 283 8.23 -20.17 -8.20
CA VAL A 283 8.37 -19.50 -6.91
C VAL A 283 9.56 -18.56 -6.94
N ASP A 284 9.32 -17.26 -6.71
CA ASP A 284 10.41 -16.28 -6.57
C ASP A 284 11.13 -16.46 -5.23
N TYR A 285 10.36 -16.60 -4.14
CA TYR A 285 10.88 -16.95 -2.82
C TYR A 285 9.78 -17.56 -1.93
N ALA A 286 10.21 -18.30 -0.89
CA ALA A 286 9.38 -18.71 0.23
C ALA A 286 10.23 -18.66 1.50
N GLU A 287 9.71 -18.09 2.59
CA GLU A 287 10.49 -17.90 3.82
C GLU A 287 9.68 -18.12 5.10
N VAL A 288 10.34 -18.58 6.16
CA VAL A 288 9.76 -18.72 7.51
C VAL A 288 10.58 -17.84 8.44
N ARG A 289 9.93 -16.87 9.08
CA ARG A 289 10.56 -15.86 9.95
C ARG A 289 9.95 -15.87 11.34
N GLN A 290 10.72 -15.43 12.32
CA GLN A 290 10.19 -15.11 13.64
C GLN A 290 9.27 -13.89 13.54
N GLN A 291 8.18 -13.92 14.30
CA GLN A 291 7.23 -12.82 14.42
C GLN A 291 7.73 -11.84 15.48
#